data_AF-A0A351EH90-F1
#
_entry.id   AF-A0A351EH90-F1
#
_cell.length_a   1.000
_cell.length_b   1.000
_cell.length_c   1.000
_cell.angle_alpha   90.00
_cell.angle_beta   90.00
_cell.angle_gamma   90.00
#
_symmetry.space_group_name_H-M   'P 1'
#
loop_
_entity.id
_entity.type
_entity.pdbx_description
1 polymer ?
#
loop_
_entity_poly.entity_id
_entity_poly.type
_entity_poly.pdbx_seq_one_letter_code
_entity_poly.pdbx_strand_id
1 'polypeptide(L)'
;LLSSPLHPPKKPDELRTGHFTDIDVPCLFVSSDNDPFGSPNEFRRHLRRIKGSVDSHFVEGGRHDPSSFGRTSEIVEHVSNWLTLLRGN
;
A
#
# COMPACT_ATOMS: atom_id res chain seq x y z
N LEU A 1 -1.47 0.40 5.75
CA LEU A 1 -2.74 0.26 5.01
C LEU A 1 -2.70 -1.04 4.21
N LEU A 2 -3.72 -1.88 4.35
CA LEU A 2 -3.87 -3.11 3.57
C LEU A 2 -4.96 -2.88 2.52
N SER A 3 -4.64 -3.07 1.24
CA SER A 3 -5.58 -2.97 0.13
C SER A 3 -6.39 -1.67 0.11
N SER A 4 -5.73 -0.54 0.38
CA SER A 4 -6.39 0.76 0.29
C SER A 4 -6.50 1.16 -1.18
N PRO A 5 -7.70 1.16 -1.80
CA PRO A 5 -7.82 1.43 -3.23
C PRO A 5 -7.38 2.86 -3.54
N LEU A 6 -6.53 3.01 -4.55
CA LEU A 6 -6.04 4.31 -4.98
C LEU A 6 -7.15 5.13 -5.65
N HIS A 7 -8.08 4.45 -6.33
CA HIS A 7 -9.26 5.04 -6.95
C HIS A 7 -10.47 4.09 -6.85
N PRO A 8 -11.71 4.59 -6.96
CA PRO A 8 -12.90 3.73 -6.98
C PRO A 8 -12.98 2.86 -8.25
N PRO A 9 -13.80 1.80 -8.24
CA PRO A 9 -14.12 1.03 -9.45
C PRO A 9 -14.68 1.94 -10.54
N LYS A 10 -14.25 1.70 -11.79
CA LYS A 10 -14.69 2.43 -13.00
C LYS A 10 -14.36 3.94 -13.01
N LYS A 11 -13.55 4.42 -12.06
CA LYS A 11 -13.22 5.84 -11.89
C LYS A 11 -11.72 6.03 -11.63
N PRO A 12 -10.83 5.61 -12.56
CA PRO A 12 -9.37 5.69 -12.36
C PRO A 12 -8.86 7.12 -12.14
N ASP A 13 -9.57 8.12 -12.65
CA ASP A 13 -9.21 9.54 -12.49
C ASP A 13 -9.59 10.12 -11.11
N GLU A 14 -10.46 9.46 -10.35
CA GLU A 14 -10.90 9.90 -9.01
C GLU A 14 -9.97 9.39 -7.91
N LEU A 15 -8.73 9.89 -7.91
CA LEU A 15 -7.69 9.48 -6.98
C LEU A 15 -8.00 9.88 -5.53
N ARG A 16 -7.92 8.91 -4.62
CA ARG A 16 -8.08 9.09 -3.16
C ARG A 16 -6.79 9.57 -2.47
N THR A 17 -6.03 10.44 -3.15
CA THR A 17 -4.69 10.86 -2.70
C THR A 17 -4.65 12.26 -2.08
N GLY A 18 -5.80 12.95 -2.03
CA GLY A 18 -5.88 14.34 -1.56
C GLY A 18 -5.36 14.56 -0.14
N HIS A 19 -5.49 13.55 0.74
CA HIS A 19 -5.04 13.61 2.12
C HIS A 19 -3.55 13.23 2.30
N PHE A 20 -2.86 12.77 1.25
CA PHE A 20 -1.49 12.28 1.39
C PHE A 20 -0.51 13.36 1.86
N THR A 21 -0.74 14.61 1.48
CA THR A 21 0.12 15.75 1.87
C THR A 21 0.06 16.08 3.36
N ASP A 22 -0.95 15.57 4.05
CA ASP A 22 -1.17 15.79 5.49
C ASP A 22 -0.59 14.65 6.33
N ILE A 23 -0.09 13.58 5.70
CA ILE A 23 0.57 12.46 6.37
C ILE A 23 2.06 12.77 6.54
N ASP A 24 2.49 12.91 7.79
CA ASP A 24 3.87 13.15 8.22
C ASP A 24 4.50 11.97 8.97
N VAL A 25 3.72 10.94 9.29
CA VAL A 25 4.18 9.73 9.97
C VAL A 25 4.63 8.63 9.00
N PRO A 26 5.50 7.69 9.45
CA PRO A 26 5.87 6.53 8.66
C PRO A 26 4.66 5.68 8.24
N CYS A 27 4.59 5.31 6.97
CA CYS A 27 3.50 4.53 6.41
C CYS A 27 3.98 3.30 5.66
N LEU A 28 3.32 2.17 5.89
CA LEU A 28 3.45 0.97 5.07
C LEU A 28 2.17 0.72 4.29
N PHE A 29 2.29 0.60 2.97
CA PHE A 29 1.22 0.17 2.07
C PHE A 29 1.43 -1.29 1.67
N VAL A 30 0.41 -2.11 1.81
CA VAL A 30 0.44 -3.51 1.37
C VAL A 30 -0.74 -3.74 0.43
N SER A 31 -0.49 -4.20 -0.78
CA SER A 31 -1.52 -4.49 -1.79
C SER A 31 -1.06 -5.63 -2.69
N SER A 32 -1.94 -6.13 -3.54
CA SER A 32 -1.59 -7.07 -4.60
C SER A 32 -1.01 -6.35 -5.81
N ASP A 33 -0.13 -7.02 -6.54
CA ASP A 33 0.44 -6.52 -7.79
C ASP A 33 -0.62 -6.37 -8.91
N ASN A 34 -1.72 -7.10 -8.82
CA ASN A 34 -2.83 -7.13 -9.77
C ASN A 34 -4.16 -6.61 -9.20
N ASP A 35 -4.10 -5.71 -8.22
CA ASP A 35 -5.26 -4.98 -7.71
C ASP A 35 -5.84 -4.06 -8.81
N PRO A 36 -7.11 -4.23 -9.22
CA PRO A 36 -7.73 -3.39 -10.26
C PRO A 36 -7.99 -1.94 -9.81
N PHE A 37 -7.73 -1.60 -8.55
CA PHE A 37 -7.97 -0.27 -7.98
C PHE A 37 -6.68 0.50 -7.67
N GLY A 38 -5.54 -0.02 -8.13
CA GLY A 38 -4.27 0.68 -8.11
C GLY A 38 -3.10 -0.27 -8.36
N SER A 39 -2.37 -0.04 -9.44
CA SER A 39 -1.15 -0.80 -9.77
C SER A 39 0.06 -0.33 -8.96
N PRO A 40 1.12 -1.16 -8.83
CA PRO A 40 2.37 -0.75 -8.18
C PRO A 40 2.96 0.54 -8.75
N ASN A 41 2.82 0.78 -10.05
CA ASN A 41 3.33 1.98 -10.70
C ASN A 41 2.51 3.23 -10.35
N GLU A 42 1.19 3.11 -10.23
CA GLU A 42 0.33 4.21 -9.79
C GLU A 42 0.64 4.56 -8.33
N PHE A 43 0.71 3.58 -7.44
CA PHE A 43 1.12 3.82 -6.05
C PHE A 43 2.47 4.53 -5.98
N ARG A 44 3.51 4.05 -6.67
CA ARG A 44 4.84 4.71 -6.69
C ARG A 44 4.81 6.16 -7.14
N ARG A 45 3.86 6.54 -8.01
CA ARG A 45 3.68 7.92 -8.47
C ARG A 45 3.05 8.80 -7.39
N HIS A 46 2.06 8.27 -6.67
CA HIS A 46 1.25 9.05 -5.75
C HIS A 46 1.77 9.06 -4.32
N LEU A 47 2.37 7.96 -3.84
CA LEU A 47 2.92 7.84 -2.48
C LEU A 47 4.02 8.88 -2.19
N ARG A 48 4.71 9.39 -3.21
CA ARG A 48 5.69 10.49 -3.09
C ARG A 48 5.11 11.80 -2.56
N ARG A 49 3.78 11.93 -2.49
CA ARG A 49 3.10 13.10 -1.91
C ARG A 49 3.06 13.08 -0.38
N ILE A 50 3.29 11.92 0.23
CA ILE A 50 3.37 11.75 1.67
C ILE A 50 4.71 12.31 2.15
N LYS A 51 4.68 13.12 3.22
CA LYS A 51 5.88 13.77 3.78
C LYS A 51 6.66 12.82 4.69
N GLY A 52 5.96 11.94 5.39
CA GLY A 52 6.56 10.87 6.18
C GLY A 52 7.28 9.83 5.32
N SER A 53 8.09 8.98 5.95
CA SER A 53 8.69 7.83 5.25
C SER A 53 7.61 6.88 4.75
N VAL A 54 7.73 6.41 3.51
CA VAL A 54 6.75 5.48 2.93
C VAL A 54 7.45 4.23 2.41
N ASP A 55 6.98 3.09 2.89
CA ASP A 55 7.28 1.78 2.34
C ASP A 55 6.03 1.21 1.64
N SER A 56 6.27 0.38 0.63
CA SER A 56 5.21 -0.33 -0.08
C SER A 56 5.61 -1.77 -0.37
N HIS A 57 4.75 -2.72 -0.03
CA HIS A 57 4.89 -4.14 -0.34
C HIS A 57 3.77 -4.58 -1.29
N PHE A 58 4.15 -5.18 -2.42
CA PHE A 58 3.19 -5.71 -3.38
C PHE A 58 3.33 -7.23 -3.43
N VAL A 59 2.29 -7.93 -2.99
CA VAL A 59 2.26 -9.40 -3.03
C VAL A 59 1.84 -9.88 -4.43
N GLU A 60 2.32 -11.05 -4.84
CA GLU A 60 1.93 -11.64 -6.12
C GLU A 60 0.54 -12.27 -6.04
N GLY A 61 -0.36 -11.85 -6.94
CA GLY A 61 -1.75 -12.30 -6.95
C GLY A 61 -2.58 -11.60 -5.87
N GLY A 62 -3.84 -12.02 -5.69
CA GLY A 62 -4.68 -11.45 -4.62
C GLY A 62 -5.85 -10.58 -5.04
N ARG A 63 -5.85 -10.05 -6.28
CA ARG A 63 -6.82 -9.03 -6.71
C ARG A 63 -6.87 -7.88 -5.69
N HIS A 64 -8.02 -7.57 -5.13
CA HIS A 64 -8.10 -6.50 -4.13
C HIS A 64 -7.75 -6.99 -2.72
N ASP A 65 -8.02 -8.25 -2.37
CA ASP A 65 -7.70 -8.79 -1.04
C ASP A 65 -6.57 -9.83 -1.12
N PRO A 66 -5.32 -9.45 -0.79
CA PRO A 66 -4.17 -10.33 -0.85
C PRO A 66 -4.24 -11.48 0.18
N SER A 67 -4.97 -11.30 1.28
CA SER A 67 -5.08 -12.34 2.32
C SER A 67 -5.92 -13.54 1.87
N SER A 68 -6.88 -13.31 0.97
CA SER A 68 -7.74 -14.34 0.38
C SER A 68 -6.99 -15.35 -0.50
N PHE A 69 -5.70 -15.15 -0.78
CA PHE A 69 -4.86 -16.02 -1.62
C PHE A 69 -3.72 -16.68 -0.85
N GLY A 70 -3.85 -16.84 0.47
CA GLY A 70 -2.86 -17.54 1.29
C GLY A 70 -1.57 -16.73 1.50
N ARG A 71 -1.60 -15.42 1.27
CA ARG A 71 -0.45 -14.51 1.47
C ARG A 71 -0.35 -13.95 2.88
N THR A 72 -1.20 -14.39 3.80
CA THR A 72 -1.24 -13.88 5.18
C THR A 72 0.12 -13.95 5.87
N SER A 73 0.84 -15.08 5.75
CA SER A 73 2.15 -15.23 6.38
C SER A 73 3.18 -14.23 5.84
N GLU A 74 3.22 -14.04 4.53
CA GLU A 74 4.09 -13.05 3.87
C GLU A 74 3.76 -11.62 4.34
N ILE A 75 2.47 -11.27 4.37
CA ILE A 75 2.02 -9.96 4.86
C ILE A 75 2.45 -9.74 6.31
N VAL A 76 2.24 -10.73 7.18
CA VAL A 76 2.61 -10.65 8.60
C VAL A 76 4.12 -10.52 8.77
N GLU A 77 4.91 -11.27 8.01
CA GLU A 77 6.37 -11.20 8.04
C GLU A 77 6.86 -9.81 7.63
N HIS A 78 6.36 -9.27 6.51
CA HIS A 78 6.73 -7.93 6.05
C HIS A 78 6.33 -6.83 7.02
N VAL A 79 5.13 -6.90 7.60
CA VAL A 79 4.68 -5.94 8.61
C VAL A 79 5.56 -6.01 9.87
N SER A 80 5.91 -7.21 10.32
CA SER A 80 6.75 -7.42 11.50
C SER A 80 8.17 -6.88 11.30
N ASN A 81 8.74 -7.12 10.13
CA ASN A 81 10.05 -6.58 9.75
C ASN A 81 10.04 -5.05 9.69
N TRP A 82 9.01 -4.46 9.07
CA TRP A 82 8.85 -3.01 9.01
C TRP A 82 8.72 -2.37 10.40
N LEU A 83 7.91 -2.95 11.28
CA LEU A 83 7.78 -2.48 12.66
C LEU A 83 9.10 -2.57 13.44
N THR A 84 9.92 -3.59 13.18
CA THR A 84 11.23 -3.73 13.82
C THR A 84 12.18 -2.63 13.35
N LEU A 85 12.21 -2.34 12.05
CA LEU A 85 13.02 -1.25 11.49
C LEU A 85 12.58 0.12 12.01
N LEU A 86 11.27 0.36 12.13
CA LEU A 86 10.75 1.61 12.69
C LEU A 86 11.14 1.86 14.14
N ARG A 87 11.28 0.81 14.95
CA ARG A 87 11.66 0.91 16.37
C ARG A 87 13.16 1.04 16.59
N GLY A 88 13.96 0.69 15.59
CA GLY A 88 15.42 0.78 15.64
C GLY A 88 15.99 2.14 15.23
N ASN A 89 15.14 3.06 14.77
CA ASN A 89 15.45 4.44 14.39
C ASN A 89 14.93 5.42 15.45
#